data_AF-A0A0F9H055-F1
#
_entry.id   AF-A0A0F9H055-F1
#
_cell.length_a   1.000
_cell.length_b   1.000
_cell.length_c   1.000
_cell.angle_alpha   90.00
_cell.angle_beta   90.00
_cell.angle_gamma   90.00
#
_symmetry.space_group_name_H-M   'P 1'
#
loop_
_entity.id
_entity.type
_entity.pdbx_description
1 polymer ?
#
loop_
_entity_poly.entity_id
_entity_poly.type
_entity_poly.pdbx_seq_one_letter_code
_entity_poly.pdbx_strand_id
1 'polypeptide(L)' 'MSLNDAHAFAFSLTATLMVAIIIFQAGDGSLGVMPANEYDGDTAAIVHEFDPFAP' A
#
# COMPACT_ATOMS: atom_id res chain seq x y z
N MET A 1 -6.39 -12.13 0.04
CA MET A 1 -6.81 -10.80 0.55
C MET A 1 -7.62 -10.14 -0.54
N SER A 2 -8.79 -9.57 -0.23
CA SER A 2 -9.54 -8.79 -1.22
C SER A 2 -8.97 -7.36 -1.33
N LEU A 3 -9.22 -6.66 -2.43
CA LEU A 3 -8.77 -5.27 -2.60
C LEU A 3 -9.37 -4.34 -1.54
N ASN A 4 -10.61 -4.58 -1.12
CA ASN A 4 -11.24 -3.80 -0.06
C ASN A 4 -10.55 -3.99 1.29
N ASP A 5 -10.15 -5.22 1.63
CA ASP A 5 -9.42 -5.48 2.88
C ASP A 5 -8.04 -4.82 2.84
N ALA A 6 -7.36 -4.88 1.69
CA ALA A 6 -6.07 -4.22 1.47
C ALA A 6 -6.17 -2.71 1.68
N HIS A 7 -7.22 -2.08 1.13
CA HIS A 7 -7.49 -0.64 1.29
C HIS A 7 -7.74 -0.28 2.76
N ALA A 8 -8.61 -1.02 3.46
CA ALA A 8 -8.90 -0.75 4.87
C ALA A 8 -7.66 -0.90 5.75
N PHE A 9 -6.84 -1.93 5.49
CA PHE A 9 -5.60 -2.17 6.22
C PHE A 9 -4.55 -1.10 5.94
N ALA A 10 -4.32 -0.76 4.67
CA ALA A 10 -3.37 0.27 4.27
C ALA A 10 -3.75 1.64 4.84
N PHE A 11 -5.03 2.00 4.82
CA PHE A 11 -5.51 3.26 5.42
C PHE A 11 -5.28 3.31 6.93
N SER A 12 -5.57 2.22 7.65
CA SER A 12 -5.33 2.12 9.10
C SER A 12 -3.84 2.26 9.44
N LEU A 13 -2.95 1.59 8.68
CA LEU A 13 -1.50 1.72 8.82
C LEU A 13 -1.03 3.15 8.54
N THR A 14 -1.51 3.75 7.46
CA THR A 14 -1.18 5.12 7.05
C THR A 14 -1.50 6.12 8.17
N ALA A 15 -2.70 6.02 8.73
CA ALA A 15 -3.16 6.90 9.79
C ALA A 15 -2.45 6.68 11.14
N THR A 16 -2.02 5.45 11.44
CA THR A 16 -1.39 5.11 12.72
C THR A 16 0.10 5.37 12.75
N LEU A 17 0.80 5.08 11.65
CA LEU A 17 2.25 5.24 11.53
C LEU A 17 2.64 6.62 11.01
N MET A 18 1.71 7.36 10.39
CA MET A 18 1.99 8.60 9.67
C MET A 18 3.10 8.43 8.62
N VAL A 19 3.06 7.33 7.88
CA VAL A 19 3.95 7.07 6.73
C VAL A 19 3.13 6.74 5.49
N ALA A 20 3.70 6.99 4.31
CA ALA A 20 3.06 6.59 3.06
C ALA A 20 3.01 5.06 2.96
N ILE A 21 1.82 4.50 2.73
CA ILE A 21 1.60 3.06 2.56
C ILE A 21 1.14 2.80 1.14
N ILE A 22 1.72 1.80 0.49
CA ILE A 22 1.31 1.36 -0.84
C ILE A 22 0.61 0.01 -0.79
N ILE A 23 -0.26 -0.19 -1.77
CA ILE A 23 -0.81 -1.48 -2.14
C ILE A 23 -0.20 -1.84 -3.49
N PHE A 24 0.41 -3.01 -3.56
CA PHE A 24 1.00 -3.52 -4.79
C PHE A 24 0.47 -4.91 -5.09
N GLN A 25 0.49 -5.27 -6.37
CA GLN A 25 0.17 -6.61 -6.82
C GLN A 25 1.47 -7.40 -7.05
N ALA A 26 1.68 -8.46 -6.28
CA ALA A 26 2.79 -9.37 -6.50
C ALA A 26 2.60 -10.15 -7.81
N GLY A 27 3.68 -10.70 -8.35
CA GLY A 27 3.68 -11.42 -9.64
C GLY A 27 2.81 -12.69 -9.67
N ASP A 28 2.34 -13.17 -8.51
CA ASP A 28 1.38 -14.27 -8.37
C ASP A 28 -0.08 -13.79 -8.38
N GLY A 29 -0.31 -12.49 -8.55
CA GLY A 29 -1.62 -11.84 -8.54
C GLY A 29 -2.15 -11.49 -7.14
N SER A 30 -1.41 -11.83 -6.08
CA SER A 30 -1.77 -11.48 -4.71
C SER A 30 -1.54 -10.00 -4.43
N LEU A 31 -2.34 -9.42 -3.53
CA LEU A 31 -2.15 -8.04 -3.07
C LEU A 31 -1.28 -8.03 -1.82
N GLY A 32 -0.31 -7.13 -1.78
CA GLY A 32 0.52 -6.82 -0.63
C GLY A 32 0.33 -5.38 -0.18
N VAL A 33 0.58 -5.12 1.11
CA VAL A 33 0.54 -3.78 1.70
C VAL A 33 1.85 -3.55 2.44
N MET A 34 2.57 -2.47 2.13
CA MET A 34 3.79 -2.09 2.85
C MET A 34 4.05 -0.57 2.79
N PRO A 35 4.92 -0.03 3.66
CA PRO A 35 5.39 1.33 3.54
C PRO A 35 6.09 1.61 2.20
N ALA A 36 5.78 2.75 1.57
CA ALA A 36 6.32 3.14 0.26
C ALA A 36 7.86 3.22 0.27
N ASN A 37 8.45 3.60 1.41
CA ASN A 37 9.91 3.69 1.60
C ASN A 37 10.60 2.33 1.75
N GLU A 38 9.84 1.25 2.02
CA GLU A 38 10.36 -0.12 2.12
C GLU A 38 10.17 -0.90 0.82
N TYR A 39 9.41 -0.34 -0.14
CA TYR A 39 9.15 -0.99 -1.41
C TYR A 39 10.31 -0.85 -2.38
N ASP A 40 10.97 -1.98 -2.66
CA ASP A 40 12.03 -2.12 -3.69
C ASP A 40 11.51 -2.84 -4.97
N GLY A 41 10.19 -2.90 -5.12
CA GLY A 41 9.55 -3.52 -6.28
C GLY A 41 9.35 -2.56 -7.46
N ASP A 42 8.70 -3.06 -8.50
CA ASP A 42 8.34 -2.22 -9.65
C ASP A 42 7.17 -1.30 -9.31
N THR A 43 7.37 0.00 -9.47
CA THR A 43 6.30 1.01 -9.36
C THR A 43 5.08 0.71 -10.24
N ALA A 44 5.24 -0.01 -11.36
CA ALA A 44 4.12 -0.42 -12.22
C ALA A 44 3.21 -1.48 -11.56
N ALA A 45 3.70 -2.18 -10.53
CA ALA A 45 2.91 -3.12 -9.74
C ALA A 45 2.14 -2.43 -8.60
N ILE A 46 2.37 -1.13 -8.36
CA ILE A 46 1.65 -0.35 -7.35
C ILE A 46 0.24 -0.09 -7.88
N VAL A 47 -0.74 -0.59 -7.14
CA VAL A 47 -2.17 -0.43 -7.42
C VAL A 47 -2.69 0.87 -6.81
N HIS A 48 -2.22 1.20 -5.60
CA HIS A 48 -2.65 2.39 -4.89
C HIS A 48 -1.60 2.85 -3.87
N GLU A 49 -1.59 4.14 -3.58
CA GLU A 49 -0.73 4.76 -2.57
C GLU A 49 -1.58 5.63 -1.65
N PHE A 50 -1.35 5.50 -0.35
CA PHE A 50 -1.95 6.30 0.70
C PHE A 50 -0.85 7.16 1.31
N ASP A 51 -0.92 8.47 1.10
CA ASP A 51 -0.02 9.44 1.71
C ASP A 51 -0.76 10.16 2.86
N PRO A 52 -0.29 10.06 4.12
CA PRO A 52 -0.90 10.74 5.25
C PRO A 52 -0.61 12.25 5.26
N PHE A 53 0.31 12.73 4.42
CA PHE A 53 0.70 14.14 4.32
C PHE A 53 0.13 14.84 3.08
N ALA A 54 -0.55 14.09 2.20
CA ALA A 54 -1.24 14.68 1.07
C ALA A 54 -2.36 15.63 1.56
N PRO A 55 -2.51 16.83 0.96
CA PRO A 55 -3.44 17.86 1.39
C PRO A 55 -4.92 17.52 1.20
#